data_AF-A0A7C3KSI1-F1
#
_entry.id   AF-A0A7C3KSI1-F1
#
_cell.length_a   1.000
_cell.length_b   1.000
_cell.length_c   1.000
_cell.angle_alpha   90.00
_cell.angle_beta   90.00
_cell.angle_gamma   90.00
#
_symmetry.space_group_name_H-M   'P 1'
#
loop_
_entity.id
_entity.type
_entity.pdbx_description
1 polymer ?
#
loop_
_entity_poly.entity_id
_entity_poly.type
_entity_poly.pdbx_seq_one_letter_code
_entity_poly.pdbx_strand_id
1 'polypeptide(L)'
;MRELLVPEGKSSALDVVSSAVIRTLIYFDVFRYPLSADEVFANCGIRLTETQAATALEELCGRGLVGRRDGYYFLKGKEAIV
;
A
#
# COMPACT_ATOMS: atom_id res chain seq x y z
N MET A 1 37.09 -13.10 9.85
CA MET A 1 36.25 -11.88 9.77
C MET A 1 35.40 -11.99 8.51
N ARG A 2 34.08 -12.18 8.64
CA ARG A 2 33.16 -12.07 7.50
C ARG A 2 32.61 -10.65 7.53
N GLU A 3 32.92 -9.88 6.49
CA GLU A 3 32.33 -8.59 6.24
C GLU A 3 30.83 -8.77 5.99
N LEU A 4 30.02 -8.19 6.87
CA LEU A 4 28.59 -8.03 6.63
C LEU A 4 28.44 -6.91 5.63
N LEU A 5 28.22 -7.28 4.36
CA LEU A 5 27.70 -6.38 3.33
C LEU A 5 26.35 -5.86 3.85
N VAL A 6 26.33 -4.63 4.36
CA VAL A 6 25.07 -3.90 4.54
C VAL A 6 24.60 -3.59 3.13
N PRO A 7 23.51 -4.18 2.61
CA PRO A 7 22.98 -3.75 1.34
C PRO A 7 22.60 -2.28 1.50
N GLU A 8 23.16 -1.42 0.62
CA GLU A 8 22.85 -0.01 0.60
C GLU A 8 21.34 0.18 0.42
N GLY A 9 20.66 0.37 1.55
CA GLY A 9 19.27 0.71 1.60
C GLY A 9 19.11 2.10 1.03
N LYS A 10 18.85 2.20 -0.28
CA LYS A 10 18.20 3.38 -0.86
C LYS A 10 17.02 3.71 0.05
N SER A 11 17.02 4.87 0.67
CA SER A 11 15.86 5.37 1.41
C SER A 11 14.68 5.41 0.44
N SER A 12 13.83 4.39 0.46
CA SER A 12 12.64 4.33 -0.38
C SER A 12 11.54 5.13 0.30
N ALA A 13 11.76 6.42 0.49
CA ALA A 13 10.72 7.31 0.99
C ALA A 13 9.52 7.22 0.04
N LEU A 14 8.37 6.82 0.58
CA LEU A 14 7.11 6.91 -0.12
C LEU A 14 6.76 8.39 -0.26
N ASP A 15 6.20 8.78 -1.40
CA ASP A 15 5.57 10.10 -1.51
C ASP A 15 4.37 10.20 -0.54
N VAL A 16 3.81 11.40 -0.44
CA VAL A 16 2.72 11.71 0.50
C VAL A 16 1.47 10.87 0.22
N VAL A 17 1.13 10.64 -1.06
CA VAL A 17 -0.06 9.89 -1.49
C VAL A 17 0.12 8.42 -1.21
N SER A 18 1.23 7.83 -1.66
CA SER A 18 1.58 6.43 -1.39
C SER A 18 1.62 6.14 0.12
N SER A 19 2.18 7.05 0.91
CA SER A 19 2.19 6.93 2.37
C SER A 19 0.79 6.97 2.99
N ALA A 20 -0.09 7.83 2.46
CA ALA A 20 -1.46 7.94 2.94
C ALA A 20 -2.27 6.67 2.60
N VAL A 21 -2.15 6.16 1.37
CA VAL A 21 -2.80 4.90 0.94
C VAL A 21 -2.36 3.73 1.82
N ILE A 22 -1.06 3.57 2.07
CA ILE A 22 -0.59 2.50 2.96
C ILE A 22 -1.15 2.66 4.38
N ARG A 23 -1.17 3.88 4.94
CA ARG A 23 -1.75 4.11 6.27
C ARG A 23 -3.22 3.73 6.31
N THR A 24 -3.99 4.04 5.27
CA THR A 24 -5.38 3.61 5.14
C THR A 24 -5.49 2.09 5.16
N LEU A 25 -4.71 1.38 4.33
CA LEU A 25 -4.72 -0.09 4.31
C LEU A 25 -4.29 -0.70 5.65
N ILE A 26 -3.30 -0.13 6.34
CA ILE A 26 -2.88 -0.56 7.68
C ILE A 26 -4.03 -0.43 8.68
N TYR A 27 -4.75 0.70 8.65
CA TYR A 27 -5.87 0.91 9.55
C TYR A 27 -6.96 -0.16 9.38
N PHE A 28 -7.32 -0.49 8.15
CA PHE A 28 -8.34 -1.51 7.87
C PHE A 28 -7.83 -2.95 8.02
N ASP A 29 -6.52 -3.19 7.89
CA ASP A 29 -5.90 -4.49 8.17
C ASP A 29 -6.10 -4.92 9.64
N VAL A 30 -6.21 -3.97 10.59
CA VAL A 30 -6.56 -4.26 12.01
C VAL A 30 -7.88 -5.04 12.10
N PHE A 31 -8.81 -4.79 11.19
CA PHE A 31 -10.12 -5.43 11.12
C PHE A 31 -10.17 -6.57 10.09
N ARG A 32 -9.02 -6.91 9.47
CA ARG A 32 -8.91 -7.87 8.36
C ARG A 32 -9.84 -7.53 7.18
N TYR A 33 -10.02 -6.24 6.92
CA TYR A 33 -10.92 -5.76 5.87
C TYR A 33 -10.10 -5.24 4.68
N PRO A 34 -10.05 -5.97 3.55
CA PRO A 34 -9.39 -5.46 2.35
C PRO A 34 -10.25 -4.37 1.70
N LEU A 35 -9.62 -3.44 0.99
CA LEU A 35 -10.31 -2.27 0.43
C LEU A 35 -10.33 -2.29 -1.10
N SER A 36 -11.46 -1.92 -1.70
CA SER A 36 -11.51 -1.51 -3.10
C SER A 36 -10.82 -0.16 -3.32
N ALA A 37 -10.54 0.20 -4.58
CA ALA A 37 -9.96 1.51 -4.90
C ALA A 37 -10.86 2.68 -4.46
N ASP A 38 -12.19 2.53 -4.62
CA ASP A 38 -13.18 3.53 -4.23
C ASP A 38 -13.20 3.72 -2.70
N GLU A 39 -13.09 2.63 -1.94
CA GLU A 39 -13.00 2.71 -0.49
C GLU A 39 -11.68 3.33 -0.02
N VAL A 40 -10.56 3.05 -0.71
CA VAL A 40 -9.28 3.73 -0.43
C VAL A 40 -9.42 5.22 -0.68
N PHE A 41 -10.02 5.63 -1.80
CA PHE A 41 -10.30 7.03 -2.10
C PHE A 41 -11.18 7.69 -1.03
N ALA A 42 -12.29 7.04 -0.65
CA ALA A 42 -13.25 7.58 0.30
C ALA A 42 -12.69 7.69 1.73
N ASN A 43 -11.75 6.82 2.12
CA ASN A 43 -11.20 6.76 3.48
C ASN A 43 -9.78 7.32 3.58
N CYS A 44 -9.21 7.87 2.50
CA CYS A 44 -7.86 8.41 2.55
C CYS A 44 -7.83 9.68 3.41
N GLY A 45 -6.88 9.76 4.35
CA GLY A 45 -6.72 10.90 5.26
C GLY A 45 -6.21 12.19 4.61
N ILE A 46 -6.08 12.23 3.28
CA ILE A 46 -5.64 13.41 2.52
C ILE A 46 -6.59 13.67 1.35
N ARG A 47 -6.64 14.93 0.88
CA ARG A 47 -7.34 15.26 -0.37
C ARG A 47 -6.53 14.77 -1.56
N LEU A 48 -7.15 13.94 -2.39
CA LEU A 48 -6.62 13.44 -3.65
C LEU A 48 -7.79 13.20 -4.61
N THR A 49 -7.52 12.91 -5.88
CA THR A 49 -8.52 12.46 -6.85
C THR A 49 -8.61 10.92 -6.88
N GLU A 50 -9.72 10.36 -7.35
CA GLU A 50 -9.85 8.92 -7.58
C GLU A 50 -8.70 8.36 -8.41
N THR A 51 -8.30 9.07 -9.47
CA THR A 51 -7.16 8.69 -10.31
C THR A 51 -5.85 8.67 -9.53
N GLN A 52 -5.61 9.62 -8.62
CA GLN A 52 -4.41 9.63 -7.79
C GLN A 52 -4.38 8.43 -6.83
N ALA A 53 -5.51 8.05 -6.22
CA ALA A 53 -5.60 6.86 -5.39
C ALA A 53 -5.34 5.59 -6.20
N ALA A 54 -5.99 5.45 -7.36
CA ALA A 54 -5.81 4.30 -8.24
C ALA A 54 -4.36 4.17 -8.72
N THR A 55 -3.75 5.26 -9.21
CA THR A 55 -2.35 5.26 -9.65
C THR A 55 -1.41 4.85 -8.51
N ALA A 56 -1.59 5.40 -7.31
CA ALA A 56 -0.77 5.04 -6.16
C ALA A 56 -0.93 3.56 -5.76
N LEU A 57 -2.15 3.02 -5.82
CA LEU A 57 -2.40 1.59 -5.57
C LEU A 57 -1.68 0.71 -6.60
N GLU A 58 -1.73 1.04 -7.89
CA GLU A 58 -1.04 0.28 -8.93
C GLU A 58 0.49 0.38 -8.79
N GLU A 59 1.03 1.55 -8.46
CA GLU A 59 2.46 1.72 -8.19
C GLU A 59 2.91 0.89 -6.98
N LEU A 60 2.13 0.89 -5.89
CA LEU A 60 2.40 0.10 -4.70
C LEU A 60 2.29 -1.41 -4.97
N CYS A 61 1.38 -1.83 -5.85
CA CYS A 61 1.31 -3.20 -6.35
C CYS A 61 2.57 -3.57 -7.15
N GLY A 62 2.99 -2.70 -8.09
CA GLY A 62 4.20 -2.89 -8.89
C GLY A 62 5.48 -2.96 -8.06
N ARG A 63 5.50 -2.28 -6.90
CA ARG A 63 6.59 -2.34 -5.92
C ARG A 63 6.49 -3.55 -4.98
N GLY A 64 5.41 -4.33 -5.06
CA GLY A 64 5.16 -5.46 -4.18
C GLY A 64 4.99 -5.07 -2.71
N LEU A 65 4.43 -3.90 -2.42
CA LEU A 65 4.08 -3.48 -1.05
C LEU A 65 2.60 -3.76 -0.74
N VAL A 66 1.76 -3.70 -1.77
CA VAL A 66 0.33 -3.97 -1.74
C VAL A 66 0.04 -5.14 -2.67
N GLY A 67 -0.85 -6.04 -2.26
CA GLY A 67 -1.42 -7.09 -3.10
C GLY A 67 -2.77 -6.65 -3.64
N ARG A 68 -3.18 -7.21 -4.78
CA ARG A 68 -4.51 -7.03 -5.37
C ARG A 68 -5.10 -8.39 -5.75
N ARG A 69 -6.36 -8.64 -5.37
CA ARG A 69 -7.15 -9.82 -5.76
C ARG A 69 -8.63 -9.44 -5.83
N ASP A 70 -9.32 -9.90 -6.87
CA ASP A 70 -10.77 -9.71 -7.06
C ASP A 70 -11.28 -8.28 -6.84
N GLY A 71 -10.48 -7.28 -7.24
CA GLY A 71 -10.82 -5.86 -7.11
C GLY A 71 -10.47 -5.24 -5.74
N TYR A 72 -9.97 -6.03 -4.80
CA TYR A 72 -9.56 -5.58 -3.48
C TYR A 72 -8.05 -5.49 -3.32
N TYR A 73 -7.62 -4.53 -2.51
CA TYR A 73 -6.24 -4.20 -2.18
C TYR A 73 -5.97 -4.46 -0.70
N PHE A 74 -4.79 -4.99 -0.41
CA PHE A 74 -4.38 -5.41 0.93
C PHE A 74 -2.85 -5.33 1.09
N LEU A 75 -2.34 -5.31 2.31
CA LEU A 75 -0.90 -5.30 2.55
C LEU A 75 -0.26 -6.61 2.07
N LYS A 76 0.96 -6.56 1.52
CA LYS A 76 1.68 -7.78 1.12
C LYS A 76 1.73 -8.83 2.24
N GLY A 77 1.48 -10.09 1.89
CA GLY A 77 1.47 -11.20 2.85
C GLY A 77 0.13 -11.36 3.58
N LYS A 78 -0.89 -10.56 3.25
CA LYS A 78 -2.25 -10.65 3.80
C LYS A 78 -3.25 -11.22 2.81
N GLU A 79 -2.80 -12.02 1.85
CA GLU A 79 -3.64 -12.67 0.82
C GLU A 79 -4.74 -13.56 1.42
N ALA A 80 -4.64 -13.94 2.69
CA ALA A 80 -5.63 -14.76 3.38
C ALA A 80 -6.90 -13.98 3.82
N ILE A 81 -6.95 -12.66 3.63
CA ILE A 81 -8.14 -11.85 3.91
C ILE A 81 -9.04 -11.67 2.68
N VAL A 82 -8.64 -12.24 1.53
CA VAL A 82 -9.34 -12.13 0.23
C VAL A 82 -9.45 -13.47 -0.45
#